data_AF-A0A6J7ZVJ4-F1
#
_entry.id   AF-A0A6J7ZVJ4-F1
#
_cell.length_a   1.000
_cell.length_b   1.000
_cell.length_c   1.000
_cell.angle_alpha   90.00
_cell.angle_beta   90.00
_cell.angle_gamma   90.00
#
_symmetry.space_group_name_H-M   'P 1'
#
loop_
_entity.id
_entity.type
_entity.pdbx_description
1 polymer ?
#
loop_
_entity_poly.entity_id
_entity_poly.type
_entity_poly.pdbx_seq_one_letter_code
_entity_poly.pdbx_strand_id
1 'polypeptide(L)'
;MQNKQKVTLYIPPELHRKLKIKAAVESEPMSSIAERAIVFYLNNSELVDEVEASYGQAHRVYSCPDCSSSIILKEGELTSLREQPSILSDDELPVGSVREMESSTAQSGEEKLVPCSIPSLI
;
A
#
# COMPACT_ATOMS: atom_id res chain seq x y z
N MET A 1 18.62 -13.03 -37.85
CA MET A 1 18.53 -11.59 -37.60
C MET A 1 17.26 -11.36 -36.80
N GLN A 2 17.37 -11.06 -35.50
CA GLN A 2 16.19 -10.69 -34.71
C GLN A 2 15.72 -9.31 -35.18
N ASN A 3 14.44 -9.19 -35.58
CA ASN A 3 13.84 -7.91 -35.94
C ASN A 3 13.81 -7.00 -34.71
N LYS A 4 14.84 -6.17 -34.55
CA LYS A 4 14.92 -5.18 -33.47
C LYS A 4 14.36 -3.86 -33.96
N GLN A 5 13.33 -3.36 -33.29
CA GLN A 5 12.77 -2.03 -33.54
C GLN A 5 13.46 -1.00 -32.63
N LYS A 6 13.96 0.09 -33.22
CA LYS A 6 14.50 1.21 -32.43
C LYS A 6 13.34 2.04 -31.87
N VAL A 7 13.35 2.28 -30.56
CA VAL A 7 12.38 3.11 -29.83
C VAL A 7 13.11 4.12 -28.96
N THR A 8 12.49 5.27 -28.74
CA THR A 8 12.99 6.33 -27.84
C THR A 8 12.12 6.35 -26.59
N LEU A 9 12.74 6.29 -25.41
CA LEU A 9 12.07 6.30 -24.11
C LEU A 9 12.51 7.51 -23.31
N TYR A 10 11.56 8.19 -22.66
CA TYR A 10 11.87 9.22 -21.67
C TYR A 10 11.97 8.58 -20.29
N ILE A 11 13.13 8.72 -19.65
CA ILE A 11 13.38 8.20 -18.31
C ILE A 11 14.06 9.27 -17.46
N PRO A 12 13.80 9.32 -16.13
CA PRO A 12 14.48 10.25 -15.24
C PRO A 12 16.01 10.12 -15.30
N PRO A 13 16.77 11.21 -15.12
CA PRO A 13 18.22 11.19 -15.25
C PRO A 13 18.90 10.22 -14.26
N GLU A 14 18.35 10.10 -13.06
CA GLU A 14 18.82 9.13 -12.05
C GLU A 14 18.63 7.68 -12.51
N LEU A 15 17.48 7.37 -13.13
CA LEU A 15 17.19 6.04 -13.64
C LEU A 15 18.10 5.71 -14.84
N HIS A 16 18.29 6.66 -15.75
CA HIS A 16 19.22 6.51 -16.88
C HIS A 16 20.66 6.25 -16.40
N ARG A 17 21.12 6.97 -15.36
CA ARG A 17 22.44 6.75 -14.75
C ARG A 17 22.56 5.34 -14.16
N LYS A 18 21.57 4.89 -13.40
CA LYS A 18 21.55 3.53 -12.83
C LYS A 18 21.58 2.46 -13.92
N LEU A 19 20.77 2.63 -14.97
CA LEU A 19 20.75 1.71 -16.11
C LEU A 19 22.10 1.64 -16.83
N LYS A 20 22.75 2.80 -17.04
CA LYS A 20 24.08 2.88 -17.67
C LYS A 20 25.15 2.18 -16.83
N ILE A 21 25.13 2.37 -15.52
CA ILE A 21 26.06 1.69 -14.60
C ILE A 21 25.84 0.18 -14.67
N LYS A 22 24.59 -0.28 -14.57
CA LYS A 22 24.24 -1.71 -14.62
C LYS A 22 24.68 -2.36 -15.93
N ALA A 23 24.44 -1.69 -17.06
CA ALA A 23 24.92 -2.12 -18.38
C ALA A 23 26.44 -2.28 -18.44
N ALA A 24 27.18 -1.32 -17.86
CA ALA A 24 28.64 -1.39 -17.82
C ALA A 24 29.15 -2.53 -16.92
N VAL A 25 28.51 -2.75 -15.77
CA VAL A 25 28.88 -3.84 -14.84
C VAL A 25 28.58 -5.21 -15.44
N GLU A 26 27.42 -5.37 -16.06
CA GLU A 26 26.99 -6.64 -16.67
C GLU A 26 27.64 -6.90 -18.05
N SER A 27 28.37 -5.93 -18.60
CA SER A 27 28.93 -5.99 -19.96
C SER A 27 27.88 -6.28 -21.04
N GLU A 28 26.66 -5.77 -20.82
CA GLU A 28 25.51 -5.97 -21.70
C GLU A 28 24.99 -4.62 -22.24
N PRO A 29 24.37 -4.59 -23.43
CA PRO A 29 23.77 -3.37 -23.93
C PRO A 29 22.55 -2.97 -23.08
N MET A 30 22.38 -1.67 -22.85
CA MET A 30 21.24 -1.13 -22.09
C MET A 30 19.88 -1.61 -22.62
N SER A 31 19.77 -1.85 -23.93
CA SER A 31 18.54 -2.37 -24.55
C SER A 31 18.19 -3.78 -24.07
N SER A 32 19.17 -4.64 -23.79
CA SER A 32 18.91 -6.00 -23.29
C SER A 32 18.41 -5.97 -21.85
N ILE A 33 18.97 -5.09 -21.01
CA ILE A 33 18.48 -4.89 -19.65
C ILE A 33 17.06 -4.32 -19.67
N ALA A 34 16.80 -3.33 -20.53
CA ALA A 34 15.47 -2.73 -20.68
C ALA A 34 14.45 -3.75 -21.18
N GLU A 35 14.80 -4.58 -22.16
CA GLU A 35 13.95 -5.67 -22.67
C GLU A 35 13.56 -6.63 -21.54
N ARG A 36 14.53 -7.11 -20.74
CA ARG A 36 14.24 -7.99 -19.60
C ARG A 36 13.33 -7.32 -18.58
N ALA A 37 13.54 -6.04 -18.28
CA ALA A 37 12.70 -5.30 -17.34
C ALA A 37 11.26 -5.15 -17.85
N ILE A 38 11.07 -4.84 -19.14
CA ILE A 38 9.75 -4.71 -19.75
C ILE A 38 9.03 -6.06 -19.77
N VAL A 39 9.71 -7.13 -20.19
CA VAL A 39 9.15 -8.50 -20.18
C VAL A 39 8.78 -8.91 -18.75
N PHE A 40 9.62 -8.61 -17.77
CA PHE A 40 9.33 -8.88 -16.37
C PHE A 40 8.07 -8.15 -15.90
N TYR A 41 7.97 -6.85 -16.17
CA TYR A 41 6.81 -6.04 -15.79
C TYR A 41 5.51 -6.58 -16.42
N LEU A 42 5.54 -6.90 -17.73
CA LEU A 42 4.36 -7.42 -18.41
C LEU A 42 3.91 -8.80 -17.90
N ASN A 43 4.84 -9.65 -17.49
CA ASN A 43 4.53 -10.98 -16.98
C ASN A 43 4.18 -10.99 -15.48
N ASN A 44 4.50 -9.92 -14.74
CA ASN A 44 4.41 -9.86 -13.28
C ASN A 44 3.84 -8.52 -12.80
N SER A 45 2.91 -7.93 -13.56
CA SER A 45 2.38 -6.58 -13.24
C SER A 45 1.74 -6.54 -11.86
N GLU A 46 1.02 -7.60 -11.48
CA GLU A 46 0.40 -7.75 -10.15
C GLU A 46 1.43 -7.64 -9.02
N LEU A 47 2.61 -8.24 -9.16
CA LEU A 47 3.67 -8.18 -8.14
C LEU A 47 4.29 -6.79 -8.02
N VAL A 48 4.38 -6.05 -9.13
CA VAL A 48 4.95 -4.70 -9.13
C VAL A 48 3.96 -3.70 -8.54
N ASP A 49 2.68 -3.81 -8.92
CA ASP A 49 1.61 -2.96 -8.39
C ASP A 49 1.42 -3.17 -6.87
N GLU A 50 1.57 -4.42 -6.38
CA GLU A 50 1.54 -4.72 -4.95
C GLU A 50 2.66 -4.02 -4.14
N VAL A 51 3.84 -3.83 -4.73
CA VAL A 51 4.96 -3.12 -4.09
C VAL A 51 4.74 -1.61 -4.08
N GLU A 52 4.20 -1.05 -5.18
CA GLU A 52 3.89 0.38 -5.27
C GLU A 52 2.66 0.78 -4.42
N ALA A 53 1.71 -0.14 -4.20
CA ALA A 53 0.54 0.02 -3.35
C ALA A 53 0.83 -0.16 -1.83
N SER A 54 2.10 -0.25 -1.43
CA SER A 54 2.51 -0.38 -0.03
C SER A 54 2.08 0.77 0.89
N TYR A 55 1.54 1.86 0.33
CA TYR A 55 0.78 2.86 1.07
C TYR A 55 -0.71 2.45 1.15
N GLY A 56 -1.07 1.61 2.13
CA GLY A 56 -2.46 1.33 2.49
C GLY A 56 -2.85 -0.14 2.72
N GLN A 57 -1.97 -1.10 2.44
CA GLN A 57 -2.26 -2.53 2.57
C GLN A 57 -1.88 -3.11 3.95
N ALA A 58 -2.30 -2.49 5.05
CA ALA A 58 -1.93 -2.96 6.39
C ALA A 58 -2.55 -4.33 6.76
N HIS A 59 -3.57 -4.81 6.05
CA HIS A 59 -4.24 -6.08 6.39
C HIS A 59 -4.77 -6.81 5.15
N ARG A 60 -3.92 -7.60 4.47
CA ARG A 60 -4.39 -8.53 3.43
C ARG A 60 -4.83 -9.84 4.08
N VAL A 61 -6.08 -10.23 3.82
CA VAL A 61 -6.67 -11.46 4.33
C VAL A 61 -6.48 -12.58 3.30
N TYR A 62 -5.75 -13.62 3.68
CA TYR A 62 -5.53 -14.83 2.90
C TYR A 62 -6.47 -15.93 3.39
N SER A 63 -6.91 -16.80 2.48
CA SER A 63 -7.63 -18.02 2.85
C SER A 63 -6.63 -19.16 3.02
N CYS A 64 -6.55 -19.72 4.22
CA CYS A 64 -5.71 -20.88 4.46
C CYS A 64 -6.32 -22.14 3.83
N PRO A 65 -5.61 -22.85 2.94
CA PRO A 65 -6.15 -24.06 2.30
C PRO A 65 -6.33 -25.24 3.27
N ASP A 66 -5.62 -25.25 4.40
CA ASP A 66 -5.66 -26.37 5.36
C ASP A 66 -6.80 -26.25 6.39
N CYS A 67 -7.17 -25.02 6.76
CA CYS A 67 -8.15 -24.78 7.83
C CYS A 67 -9.27 -23.80 7.44
N SER A 68 -9.35 -23.43 6.15
CA SER A 68 -10.38 -22.55 5.57
C SER A 68 -10.61 -21.25 6.35
N SER A 69 -9.59 -20.76 7.06
CA SER A 69 -9.66 -19.54 7.88
C SER A 69 -9.06 -18.35 7.15
N SER A 70 -9.61 -17.17 7.41
CA SER A 70 -8.99 -15.88 7.08
C SER A 70 -7.74 -15.67 7.94
N ILE A 71 -6.60 -15.46 7.32
CA ILE A 71 -5.30 -15.21 7.96
C ILE A 71 -4.75 -13.88 7.44
N ILE A 72 -4.14 -13.08 8.30
CA ILE A 72 -3.42 -11.86 7.91
C ILE A 72 -1.92 -12.04 8.10
N LEU A 73 -1.13 -11.41 7.23
CA LEU A 73 0.32 -11.35 7.38
C LEU A 73 0.67 -10.04 8.11
N LYS A 74 1.07 -10.13 9.38
CA LYS A 74 1.46 -8.98 10.20
C LYS A 74 2.91 -9.16 10.65
N GLU A 75 3.77 -8.20 10.31
CA GLU A 75 5.19 -8.19 10.74
C GLU A 75 5.97 -9.48 10.38
N GLY A 76 5.55 -10.19 9.33
CA GLY A 76 6.18 -11.44 8.87
C GLY A 76 5.61 -12.71 9.52
N GLU A 77 4.62 -12.58 10.40
CA GLU A 77 3.94 -13.72 11.04
C GLU A 77 2.49 -13.85 10.54
N LEU A 78 2.06 -15.10 10.34
CA LEU A 78 0.69 -15.43 9.95
C LEU A 78 -0.22 -15.46 11.18
N THR A 79 -1.11 -14.48 11.31
CA THR A 79 -2.07 -14.41 12.41
C THR A 79 -3.48 -14.73 11.91
N SER A 80 -4.16 -15.68 12.56
CA SER A 80 -5.56 -16.02 12.23
C SER A 80 -6.51 -14.90 12.63
N LEU A 81 -7.47 -14.57 11.76
CA LEU A 81 -8.52 -13.58 12.02
C LEU A 81 -9.74 -14.19 12.74
N ARG A 82 -9.73 -15.50 13.07
CA ARG A 82 -10.87 -16.18 13.70
C ARG A 82 -11.25 -15.64 15.09
N GLU A 83 -10.31 -14.99 15.79
CA GLU A 83 -10.49 -14.52 17.17
C GLU A 83 -10.74 -13.00 17.26
N GLN A 84 -10.90 -12.30 16.13
CA GLN A 84 -11.36 -10.92 16.16
C GLN A 84 -12.89 -10.88 16.26
N PRO A 85 -13.48 -10.15 17.23
CA PRO A 85 -14.92 -9.96 17.30
C PRO A 85 -15.35 -9.11 16.10
N SER A 86 -15.82 -9.77 15.03
CA SER A 86 -16.10 -9.12 13.75
C SER A 86 -17.50 -8.50 13.65
N ILE A 87 -18.31 -8.50 14.71
CA ILE A 87 -19.60 -7.83 14.74
C ILE A 87 -19.84 -7.38 16.19
N LEU A 88 -19.78 -6.09 16.46
CA LEU A 88 -20.61 -5.55 17.55
C LEU A 88 -22.03 -5.69 17.02
N SER A 89 -22.77 -6.69 17.51
CA SER A 89 -24.22 -6.72 17.29
C SER A 89 -24.77 -5.37 17.75
N ASP A 90 -25.64 -4.76 16.95
CA ASP A 90 -26.33 -3.49 17.22
C ASP A 90 -27.28 -3.55 18.44
N ASP A 91 -26.97 -4.38 19.44
CA ASP A 91 -27.67 -4.45 20.71
C ASP A 91 -26.91 -3.57 21.71
N GLU A 92 -27.26 -2.28 21.65
CA GLU A 92 -27.13 -1.28 22.71
C GLU A 92 -25.72 -1.11 23.30
N LEU A 93 -24.89 -0.30 22.63
CA LEU A 93 -23.81 0.40 23.32
C LEU A 93 -24.45 1.25 24.44
N PRO A 94 -24.17 1.00 25.74
CA PRO A 94 -24.71 1.82 26.80
C PRO A 94 -24.01 3.17 26.70
N VAL A 95 -24.64 4.12 26.00
CA VAL A 95 -24.32 5.53 26.10
C VAL A 95 -24.70 5.91 27.53
N GLY A 96 -23.73 5.80 28.44
CA GLY A 96 -23.91 6.22 29.83
C GLY A 96 -24.42 7.65 29.80
N SER A 97 -25.68 7.83 30.21
CA SER A 97 -26.29 9.14 30.33
C SER A 97 -25.36 9.99 31.17
N VAL A 98 -24.75 11.01 30.57
CA VAL A 98 -23.96 11.97 31.31
C VAL A 98 -24.93 12.61 32.30
N ARG A 99 -24.80 12.23 33.57
CA ARG A 99 -25.51 12.92 34.66
C ARG A 99 -25.08 14.37 34.55
N GLU A 100 -26.05 15.26 34.33
CA GLU A 100 -25.88 16.67 34.64
C GLU A 100 -25.33 16.76 36.06
N MET A 101 -24.06 17.14 36.17
CA MET A 101 -23.47 17.55 37.43
C MET A 101 -22.84 18.90 37.20
N GLU A 102 -23.33 19.82 38.00
CA GLU A 102 -23.18 21.26 37.93
C GLU A 102 -21.70 21.69 38.01
N SER A 103 -21.38 22.67 37.16
CA SER A 103 -20.37 23.72 37.31
C SER A 103 -19.18 23.45 38.25
N SER A 104 -18.04 23.08 37.67
CA SER A 104 -16.74 23.44 38.22
C SER A 104 -15.85 24.00 37.11
N THR A 105 -15.54 25.28 37.26
CA THR A 105 -14.75 26.18 36.41
C THR A 105 -13.48 25.53 35.84
N ALA A 106 -13.46 25.32 34.53
CA ALA A 106 -12.24 25.10 33.76
C ALA A 106 -12.36 25.84 32.42
N GLN A 107 -11.31 26.60 32.11
CA GLN A 107 -11.26 27.63 31.07
C GLN A 107 -11.54 27.07 29.67
N SER A 108 -12.47 27.72 28.97
CA SER A 108 -12.82 27.45 27.57
C SER A 108 -11.68 27.90 26.65
N GLY A 109 -10.85 26.96 26.21
CA GLY A 109 -10.03 27.12 25.00
C GLY A 109 -10.81 26.57 23.81
N GLU A 110 -11.40 27.44 23.00
CA GLU A 110 -12.11 27.04 21.78
C GLU A 110 -11.09 26.63 20.70
N GLU A 111 -10.73 25.35 20.61
CA GLU A 111 -10.08 24.82 19.41
C GLU A 111 -11.12 24.26 18.44
N LYS A 112 -11.23 24.90 17.28
CA LYS A 112 -12.18 24.54 16.23
C LYS A 112 -11.56 23.47 15.34
N LEU A 113 -12.15 22.28 15.32
CA LEU A 113 -11.77 21.22 14.38
C LEU A 113 -12.00 21.68 12.94
N VAL A 114 -10.91 21.79 12.17
CA VAL A 114 -10.96 22.12 10.75
C VAL A 114 -11.15 20.84 9.93
N PRO A 115 -12.14 20.79 9.02
CA PRO A 115 -12.25 19.69 8.07
C PRO A 115 -11.07 19.73 7.10
N CYS A 116 -10.31 18.64 7.02
CA CYS A 116 -9.30 18.47 5.98
C CYS A 116 -10.01 18.13 4.66
N SER A 117 -10.27 19.13 3.82
CA SER A 117 -10.68 18.90 2.44
C SER A 117 -9.47 18.43 1.63
N ILE A 118 -9.55 17.21 1.10
CA ILE A 118 -8.61 16.68 0.10
C ILE A 118 -8.83 17.47 -1.19
N PRO A 119 -7.83 18.21 -1.70
CA PRO A 119 -7.99 18.86 -2.99
C PRO A 119 -7.94 17.79 -4.08
N SER A 120 -9.06 17.62 -4.77
CA SER A 120 -9.13 16.88 -6.03
C SER A 120 -8.15 17.52 -7.02
N LEU A 121 -7.07 16.81 -7.32
CA LEU A 121 -6.07 17.18 -8.32
C LEU A 121 -6.74 17.32 -9.70
N ILE A 122 -6.66 18.53 -10.25
CA ILE A 122 -6.67 18.82 -11.70
C ILE A 122 -5.25 19.26 -12.06
#